data_AF-A0A151BC76-F1
#
_entry.id   AF-A0A151BC76-F1
#
_cell.length_a   1.000
_cell.length_b   1.000
_cell.length_c   1.000
_cell.angle_alpha   90.00
_cell.angle_beta   90.00
_cell.angle_gamma   90.00
#
_symmetry.space_group_name_H-M   'P 1'
#
loop_
_entity.id
_entity.type
_entity.pdbx_description
1 polymer ?
#
loop_
_entity_poly.entity_id
_entity_poly.type
_entity_poly.pdbx_seq_one_letter_code
_entity_poly.pdbx_strand_id
1 'polypeptide(L)'
;MQVSEYEEPPTLEELMRWLEKLEEKVRAYREFRLKKLSEERARLESLTAPRSDLDTYLESVVGPKGRVHPCYGGFAIEVFKPEEFPWCVVILTLINNGFEVVFSRRGNTPVIIGKPSI
;
A
#
# COMPACT_ATOMS: atom_id res chain seq x y z
N MET A 1 14.64 58.46 13.63
CA MET A 1 13.48 57.60 13.96
C MET A 1 13.84 56.19 13.56
N GLN A 2 14.00 55.28 14.53
CA GLN A 2 13.74 53.85 14.39
C GLN A 2 13.81 53.26 15.80
N VAL A 3 12.64 53.07 16.41
CA VAL A 3 12.51 52.30 17.65
C VAL A 3 12.47 50.84 17.20
N SER A 4 13.54 50.12 17.48
CA SER A 4 13.62 48.67 17.35
C SER A 4 12.52 48.07 18.22
N GLU A 5 11.47 47.52 17.60
CA GLU A 5 10.47 46.69 18.26
C GLU A 5 11.19 45.46 18.85
N TYR A 6 11.61 45.57 20.11
CA TYR A 6 11.96 44.41 20.92
C TYR A 6 10.62 43.80 21.36
N GLU A 7 10.16 42.77 20.65
CA GLU A 7 9.14 41.88 21.19
C GLU A 7 9.69 41.31 22.51
N GLU A 8 8.98 41.56 23.61
CA GLU A 8 9.34 40.99 24.91
C GLU A 8 9.41 39.46 24.78
N PRO A 9 10.45 38.82 25.37
CA PRO A 9 10.56 37.38 25.30
C PRO A 9 9.34 36.74 25.97
N PRO A 10 8.78 35.67 25.38
CA PRO A 10 7.61 35.00 25.93
C PRO A 10 7.87 34.58 27.37
N THR A 11 6.83 34.73 28.20
CA THR A 11 6.89 34.40 29.62
C THR A 11 7.06 32.89 29.82
N LEU A 12 7.58 32.49 30.99
CA LEU A 12 7.75 31.08 31.34
C LEU A 12 6.43 30.31 31.24
N GLU A 13 5.31 30.93 31.63
CA GLU A 13 3.98 30.34 31.56
C GLU A 13 3.53 30.09 30.10
N GLU A 14 3.81 31.02 29.19
CA GLU A 14 3.53 30.86 27.77
C GLU A 14 4.37 29.75 27.14
N LEU A 15 5.66 29.67 27.50
CA LEU A 15 6.56 28.60 27.06
C LEU A 15 6.11 27.24 27.59
N MET A 16 5.71 27.14 28.86
CA MET A 16 5.17 25.90 29.44
C MET A 16 3.88 25.47 28.74
N ARG A 17 2.97 26.40 28.48
CA ARG A 17 1.73 26.13 27.74
C ARG A 17 2.00 25.68 26.30
N TRP A 18 3.02 26.24 25.66
CA TRP A 18 3.47 25.81 24.34
C TRP A 18 4.09 24.42 24.37
N LEU A 19 4.92 24.10 25.36
CA LEU A 19 5.49 22.77 25.56
C LEU A 19 4.39 21.72 25.69
N GLU A 20 3.40 21.95 26.55
CA GLU A 20 2.28 21.03 26.74
C GLU A 20 1.50 20.81 25.44
N LYS A 21 1.19 21.88 24.71
CA LYS A 21 0.52 21.80 23.41
C LYS A 21 1.35 21.07 22.35
N LEU A 22 2.66 21.21 22.37
CA LEU A 22 3.57 20.50 21.46
C LEU A 22 3.65 19.02 21.81
N GLU A 23 3.72 18.68 23.10
CA GLU A 23 3.72 17.30 23.57
C GLU A 23 2.43 16.57 23.18
N GLU A 24 1.27 17.23 23.32
CA GLU A 24 -0.02 16.70 22.85
C GLU A 24 -0.02 16.44 21.35
N LYS A 25 0.47 17.41 20.54
CA LYS A 25 0.56 17.25 19.09
C LYS A 25 1.46 16.09 18.70
N VAL A 26 2.61 15.94 19.36
CA VAL A 26 3.53 14.83 19.11
C VAL A 26 2.89 13.50 19.49
N ARG A 27 2.17 13.43 20.61
CA ARG A 27 1.44 12.24 21.04
C ARG A 27 0.37 11.85 20.01
N ALA A 28 -0.50 12.79 19.64
CA ALA A 28 -1.56 12.57 18.66
C ALA A 28 -0.99 12.14 17.30
N TYR A 29 0.11 12.75 16.86
CA TYR A 29 0.78 12.35 15.62
C TYR A 29 1.34 10.92 15.68
N ARG A 30 1.96 10.55 16.80
CA ARG A 30 2.48 9.18 17.01
C ARG A 30 1.36 8.14 17.02
N GLU A 31 0.28 8.40 17.76
CA GLU A 31 -0.89 7.52 17.80
C GLU A 31 -1.54 7.35 16.43
N PHE A 32 -1.74 8.47 15.72
CA PHE A 32 -2.26 8.44 14.35
C PHE A 32 -1.37 7.62 13.42
N ARG A 33 -0.05 7.84 13.47
CA ARG A 33 0.93 7.08 12.67
C ARG A 33 0.92 5.59 12.99
N LEU A 34 0.89 5.23 14.27
CA LEU A 34 0.83 3.84 14.71
C LEU A 34 -0.45 3.15 14.25
N LYS A 35 -1.60 3.82 14.41
CA LYS A 35 -2.88 3.32 13.92
C LYS A 35 -2.84 3.08 12.41
N LYS A 36 -2.37 4.06 11.64
CA LYS A 36 -2.22 3.93 10.18
C LYS A 36 -1.31 2.77 9.77
N LEU A 37 -0.18 2.59 10.46
CA LEU A 37 0.73 1.47 10.20
C LEU A 37 0.09 0.13 10.57
N SER A 38 -0.67 0.06 11.67
CA SER A 38 -1.37 -1.17 12.05
C SER A 38 -2.49 -1.53 11.07
N GLU A 39 -3.23 -0.55 10.56
CA GLU A 39 -4.28 -0.74 9.56
C GLU A 39 -3.68 -1.26 8.25
N GLU A 40 -2.58 -0.64 7.79
CA GLU A 40 -1.90 -1.09 6.57
C GLU A 40 -1.26 -2.47 6.75
N ARG A 41 -0.69 -2.75 7.94
CA ARG A 41 -0.15 -4.07 8.25
C ARG A 41 -1.22 -5.14 8.26
N ALA A 42 -2.36 -4.91 8.92
CA ALA A 42 -3.48 -5.84 8.94
C ALA A 42 -4.03 -6.08 7.53
N ARG A 43 -4.10 -5.02 6.71
CA ARG A 43 -4.46 -5.11 5.29
C ARG A 43 -3.48 -5.99 4.53
N LEU A 44 -2.17 -5.77 4.67
CA LEU A 44 -1.15 -6.60 4.02
C LEU A 44 -1.19 -8.05 4.51
N GLU A 45 -1.36 -8.28 5.81
CA GLU A 45 -1.48 -9.63 6.39
C GLU A 45 -2.68 -10.38 5.79
N SER A 46 -3.82 -9.71 5.61
CA SER A 46 -5.01 -10.29 4.94
C SER A 46 -4.79 -10.62 3.46
N LEU A 47 -3.86 -9.93 2.80
CA LEU A 47 -3.44 -10.19 1.41
C LEU A 47 -2.36 -11.28 1.32
N THR A 48 -1.72 -11.63 2.44
CA THR A 48 -0.67 -12.66 2.51
C THR A 48 -1.14 -14.05 2.87
N ALA A 49 -2.37 -14.20 3.37
CA ALA A 49 -2.93 -15.51 3.65
C ALA A 49 -3.09 -16.32 2.34
N PRO A 50 -2.58 -17.55 2.25
CA PRO A 50 -2.84 -18.46 1.13
C PRO A 50 -4.34 -18.65 0.95
N ARG A 51 -4.80 -18.65 -0.30
CA ARG A 51 -6.22 -18.71 -0.65
C ARG A 51 -6.51 -19.95 -1.49
N SER A 52 -7.52 -20.71 -1.09
CA SER A 52 -8.01 -21.85 -1.86
C SER A 52 -8.85 -21.42 -3.06
N ASP A 53 -9.39 -20.19 -3.06
CA ASP A 53 -10.27 -19.61 -4.08
C ASP A 53 -9.54 -18.66 -5.04
N LEU A 54 -8.27 -18.98 -5.36
CA LEU A 54 -7.35 -18.07 -6.05
C LEU A 54 -7.86 -17.58 -7.41
N ASP A 55 -8.47 -18.44 -8.23
CA ASP A 55 -9.01 -18.07 -9.55
C ASP A 55 -10.07 -16.96 -9.43
N THR A 56 -11.11 -17.22 -8.63
CA THR A 56 -12.23 -16.30 -8.40
C THR A 56 -11.74 -14.99 -7.76
N TYR A 57 -10.79 -15.09 -6.83
CA TYR A 57 -10.21 -13.94 -6.17
C TYR A 57 -9.43 -13.06 -7.15
N LEU A 58 -8.54 -13.64 -7.97
CA LEU A 58 -7.78 -12.90 -8.98
C LEU A 58 -8.71 -12.23 -10.00
N GLU A 59 -9.76 -12.91 -10.45
CA GLU A 59 -10.77 -12.33 -11.33
C GLU A 59 -11.47 -11.13 -10.68
N SER A 60 -11.83 -11.24 -9.39
CA SER A 60 -12.48 -10.15 -8.66
C SER A 60 -11.57 -8.93 -8.45
N VAL A 61 -10.28 -9.16 -8.19
CA VAL A 61 -9.29 -8.11 -7.95
C VAL A 61 -8.94 -7.42 -9.27
N VAL A 62 -8.67 -8.20 -10.32
CA VAL A 62 -8.33 -7.69 -11.65
C VAL A 62 -9.52 -6.95 -12.27
N GLY A 63 -10.71 -7.53 -12.16
CA GLY A 63 -11.96 -6.96 -12.64
C GLY A 63 -11.86 -6.47 -14.09
N PRO A 64 -12.43 -5.30 -14.44
CA PRO A 64 -12.41 -4.78 -15.80
C PRO A 64 -11.05 -4.20 -16.25
N LYS A 65 -10.05 -4.17 -15.34
CA LYS A 65 -8.75 -3.52 -15.59
C LYS A 65 -7.75 -4.46 -16.27
N GLY A 66 -8.10 -5.73 -16.37
CA GLY A 66 -7.31 -6.77 -17.01
C GLY A 66 -8.14 -8.01 -17.29
N ARG A 67 -7.46 -9.11 -17.61
CA ARG A 67 -8.09 -10.41 -17.81
C ARG A 67 -7.20 -11.51 -17.25
N VAL A 68 -7.77 -12.42 -16.47
CA VAL A 68 -7.08 -13.57 -15.91
C VAL A 68 -7.30 -14.77 -16.83
N HIS A 69 -6.21 -15.47 -17.14
CA HIS A 69 -6.20 -16.71 -17.91
C HIS A 69 -5.50 -17.79 -17.09
N PRO A 70 -6.22 -18.80 -16.56
CA PRO A 70 -5.57 -19.96 -15.96
C PRO A 70 -4.82 -20.74 -17.06
N CYS A 71 -3.56 -21.11 -16.82
CA CYS A 71 -2.67 -21.75 -17.79
C CYS A 71 -1.74 -22.76 -17.10
N TYR A 72 -1.82 -24.05 -17.46
CA TYR A 72 -0.89 -25.12 -17.05
C TYR A 72 -0.40 -25.05 -15.59
N GLY A 73 -1.35 -25.06 -14.64
CA GLY A 73 -1.03 -25.02 -13.21
C GLY A 73 -0.54 -23.66 -12.72
N GLY A 74 -0.74 -22.59 -13.49
CA GLY A 74 -0.44 -21.21 -13.14
C GLY A 74 -1.40 -20.22 -13.81
N PHE A 75 -0.98 -18.95 -13.91
CA PHE A 75 -1.82 -17.84 -14.35
C PHE A 75 -1.12 -16.97 -15.40
N ALA A 76 -1.87 -16.44 -16.35
CA ALA A 76 -1.47 -15.33 -17.21
C ALA A 76 -2.50 -14.21 -17.07
N ILE A 77 -2.08 -13.02 -16.67
CA ILE A 77 -2.95 -11.88 -16.41
C ILE A 77 -2.58 -10.76 -17.37
N GLU A 78 -3.47 -10.42 -18.28
CA GLU A 78 -3.31 -9.29 -19.20
C GLU A 78 -3.77 -8.00 -18.53
N VAL A 79 -3.00 -6.92 -18.70
CA VAL A 79 -3.28 -5.62 -18.07
C VAL A 79 -3.73 -4.61 -19.12
N PHE A 80 -5.00 -4.19 -19.04
CA PHE A 80 -5.59 -3.23 -19.99
C PHE A 80 -5.45 -1.78 -19.53
N LYS A 81 -5.54 -1.53 -18.22
CA LYS A 81 -5.42 -0.21 -17.61
C LYS A 81 -4.29 -0.15 -16.57
N PRO A 82 -3.02 -0.01 -17.00
CA PRO A 82 -1.87 -0.03 -16.10
C PRO A 82 -1.95 0.92 -14.91
N GLU A 83 -2.46 2.14 -15.10
CA GLU A 83 -2.50 3.15 -14.04
C GLU A 83 -3.50 2.82 -12.92
N GLU A 84 -4.58 2.11 -13.25
CA GLU A 84 -5.61 1.72 -12.29
C GLU A 84 -5.42 0.28 -11.78
N PHE A 85 -4.56 -0.51 -12.43
CA PHE A 85 -4.40 -1.93 -12.18
C PHE A 85 -3.85 -2.19 -10.78
N PRO A 86 -4.42 -3.14 -10.01
CA PRO A 86 -4.00 -3.41 -8.64
C PRO A 86 -2.71 -4.27 -8.59
N TRP A 87 -1.60 -3.71 -9.09
CA TRP A 87 -0.31 -4.40 -9.23
C TRP A 87 0.13 -5.11 -7.96
N CYS A 88 0.28 -4.36 -6.87
CA CYS A 88 0.80 -4.91 -5.62
C CYS A 88 -0.07 -6.05 -5.09
N VAL A 89 -1.39 -5.90 -5.16
CA VAL A 89 -2.34 -6.92 -4.69
C VAL A 89 -2.17 -8.20 -5.52
N VAL A 90 -2.18 -8.10 -6.84
CA VAL A 90 -2.05 -9.26 -7.74
C VAL A 90 -0.70 -9.96 -7.57
N ILE A 91 0.40 -9.20 -7.54
CA ILE A 91 1.77 -9.74 -7.40
C ILE A 91 1.93 -10.45 -6.06
N LEU A 92 1.54 -9.81 -4.95
CA LEU A 92 1.64 -10.42 -3.62
C LEU A 92 0.76 -11.66 -3.54
N THR A 93 -0.46 -11.61 -4.09
CA THR A 93 -1.35 -12.77 -4.11
C THR A 93 -0.70 -13.96 -4.81
N LEU A 94 -0.08 -13.77 -5.98
CA LEU A 94 0.60 -14.85 -6.69
C LEU A 94 1.80 -15.40 -5.89
N ILE A 95 2.67 -14.52 -5.39
CA ILE A 95 3.86 -14.94 -4.62
C ILE A 95 3.47 -15.72 -3.36
N ASN A 96 2.48 -15.24 -2.61
CA ASN A 96 2.05 -15.86 -1.35
C ASN A 96 1.35 -17.21 -1.57
N ASN A 97 0.85 -17.48 -2.78
CA ASN A 97 0.30 -18.77 -3.17
C ASN A 97 1.33 -19.68 -3.86
N GLY A 98 2.63 -19.35 -3.75
CA GLY A 98 3.73 -20.20 -4.23
C GLY A 98 4.06 -20.04 -5.72
N PHE A 99 3.54 -19.01 -6.38
CA PHE A 99 3.84 -18.74 -7.78
C PHE A 99 5.06 -17.84 -7.94
N GLU A 100 5.95 -18.20 -8.87
CA GLU A 100 6.96 -17.29 -9.39
C GLU A 100 6.27 -16.28 -10.32
N VAL A 101 6.47 -14.99 -10.08
CA VAL A 101 5.87 -13.93 -10.88
C VAL A 101 6.85 -13.42 -11.93
N VAL A 102 6.48 -13.55 -13.19
CA VAL A 102 7.23 -13.07 -14.35
C VAL A 102 6.46 -11.96 -15.05
N PHE A 103 7.10 -10.83 -15.29
CA PHE A 103 6.54 -9.76 -16.11
C PHE A 103 6.95 -9.96 -17.57
N SER A 104 5.97 -9.87 -18.46
CA SER A 104 6.17 -9.95 -19.89
C SER A 104 5.33 -8.90 -20.60
N ARG A 105 5.50 -8.81 -21.92
CA ARG A 105 4.72 -7.93 -22.78
C ARG A 105 4.30 -8.70 -24.02
N ARG A 106 3.01 -8.69 -24.33
CA ARG A 106 2.46 -9.23 -25.59
C ARG A 106 2.04 -8.06 -26.46
N GLY A 107 2.85 -7.75 -27.47
CA GLY A 107 2.68 -6.54 -28.27
C GLY A 107 2.82 -5.30 -27.40
N ASN A 108 1.74 -4.51 -27.26
CA ASN A 108 1.72 -3.32 -26.42
C ASN A 108 1.18 -3.56 -25.00
N THR A 109 0.64 -4.75 -24.72
CA THR A 109 -0.07 -5.05 -23.48
C THR A 109 0.87 -5.70 -22.45
N PRO A 110 1.00 -5.15 -21.23
CA PRO A 110 1.71 -5.81 -20.14
C PRO A 110 0.99 -7.10 -19.71
N VAL A 111 1.76 -8.13 -19.40
CA VAL A 111 1.25 -9.42 -18.94
C VAL A 111 2.01 -9.87 -17.70
N ILE A 112 1.29 -10.29 -16.66
CA ILE A 112 1.84 -10.91 -15.46
C ILE A 112 1.65 -12.43 -15.58
N ILE A 113 2.70 -13.21 -15.42
CA ILE A 113 2.65 -14.67 -15.50
C ILE A 113 3.01 -15.22 -14.13
N GLY A 114 2.08 -15.93 -13.49
CA GLY A 114 2.33 -16.72 -12.29
C GLY A 114 2.66 -18.14 -12.69
N LYS A 115 3.93 -18.55 -12.60
CA LYS A 115 4.36 -19.93 -12.86
C LYS A 115 4.38 -20.71 -11.55
N PRO A 116 3.93 -21.97 -11.53
CA PRO A 116 4.12 -22.80 -10.34
C PRO A 116 5.62 -22.90 -10.05
N SER A 117 6.02 -22.54 -8.82
CA SER A 117 7.39 -22.79 -8.36
C SER A 117 7.54 -24.30 -8.17
N ILE A 118 8.44 -24.93 -8.92
CA ILE A 118 8.74 -26.37 -8.86
C ILE A 118 9.17 -26.77 -7.45
#